data_AF-A0AAU1WTL8-F1
#
_entry.id   AF-A0AAU1WTL8-F1
#
_cell.length_a   1.000
_cell.length_b   1.000
_cell.length_c   1.000
_cell.angle_alpha   90.00
_cell.angle_beta   90.00
_cell.angle_gamma   90.00
#
_symmetry.space_group_name_H-M   'P 1'
#
loop_
_entity.id
_entity.type
_entity.pdbx_description
1 polymer ?
#
loop_
_entity_poly.entity_id
_entity_poly.type
_entity_poly.pdbx_seq_one_letter_code
_entity_poly.pdbx_strand_id
1 'polypeptide(L)'
;MFAAERRQLILEMVRANGAVSLRELARVVQTSEVTVRRDVRALEAEGLLDRRHGGAVLPGGFTRESGFPQKSHLSSAEKTAIADAAAGLVGEGEAIVVGAGTTTQELARRLARVPGLTVVTNSLLVAQALAHANRVEVVMTGGTLRGSNYALVGSGAEQSLQGLRVSRAFLSGSGLTAERGLSTSNMLSASVDRALVQAAAEVVVLADHTKLGADTMFQTVPTELVTRLVTDEPPPQDERAAAEIQALADQGVEITLAGGDTDTTSSGAPGPEHAPPSGRARREMPLPGQRRTQNGGLGQQLRGAAVLADPGPERARVADLRRR
;
A
#
# COMPACT_ATOMS: atom_id res chain seq x y z
N MET A 1 19.25 28.46 -17.25
CA MET A 1 19.26 28.18 -15.79
C MET A 1 20.69 27.99 -15.33
N PHE A 2 21.12 28.75 -14.30
CA PHE A 2 22.48 28.63 -13.76
C PHE A 2 22.64 27.35 -12.93
N ALA A 3 23.88 26.87 -12.78
CA ALA A 3 24.14 25.59 -12.09
C ALA A 3 23.74 25.59 -10.61
N ALA A 4 23.83 26.72 -9.91
CA ALA A 4 23.41 26.83 -8.51
C ALA A 4 21.88 26.76 -8.37
N GLU A 5 21.16 27.53 -9.19
CA GLU A 5 19.70 27.54 -9.25
C GLU A 5 19.14 26.16 -9.61
N ARG A 6 19.76 25.49 -10.58
CA ARG A 6 19.41 24.12 -10.96
C ARG A 6 19.62 23.12 -9.82
N ARG A 7 20.76 23.20 -9.13
CA ARG A 7 21.07 22.35 -7.97
C ARG A 7 20.07 22.57 -6.84
N GLN A 8 19.68 23.82 -6.59
CA GLN A 8 18.64 24.15 -5.61
C GLN A 8 17.29 23.51 -5.97
N LEU A 9 16.85 23.62 -7.22
CA LEU A 9 15.64 22.97 -7.73
C LEU A 9 15.70 21.43 -7.60
N ILE A 10 16.84 20.82 -7.94
CA ILE A 10 17.06 19.38 -7.75
C ILE A 10 16.91 19.02 -6.27
N LEU A 11 17.54 19.79 -5.38
CA LEU A 11 17.48 19.56 -3.95
C LEU A 11 16.07 19.68 -3.40
N GLU A 12 15.30 20.68 -3.82
CA GLU A 12 13.90 20.88 -3.43
C GLU A 12 13.01 19.76 -3.93
N MET A 13 13.20 19.30 -5.17
CA MET A 13 12.48 18.16 -5.73
C MET A 13 12.77 16.88 -4.96
N VAL A 14 14.05 16.61 -4.67
CA VAL A 14 14.44 15.43 -3.89
C VAL A 14 14.02 15.60 -2.44
N ARG A 15 13.90 16.81 -1.88
CA ARG A 15 13.27 17.00 -0.57
C ARG A 15 11.79 16.68 -0.63
N ALA A 16 11.04 17.22 -1.58
CA ALA A 16 9.59 17.05 -1.66
C ALA A 16 9.19 15.59 -1.90
N ASN A 17 9.80 14.95 -2.89
CA ASN A 17 9.47 13.59 -3.33
C ASN A 17 10.35 12.54 -2.66
N GLY A 18 11.52 12.95 -2.20
CA GLY A 18 12.39 12.16 -1.37
C GLY A 18 13.30 11.15 -2.06
N ALA A 19 12.84 10.60 -3.18
CA ALA A 19 13.67 9.93 -4.16
C ALA A 19 13.22 10.36 -5.56
N VAL A 20 14.16 10.73 -6.42
CA VAL A 20 13.86 11.15 -7.81
C VAL A 20 14.88 10.59 -8.77
N SER A 21 14.43 10.10 -9.93
CA SER A 21 15.33 9.60 -10.99
C SER A 21 16.09 10.72 -11.67
N LEU A 22 17.27 10.41 -12.21
CA LEU A 22 18.04 11.36 -13.03
C LEU A 22 17.24 11.81 -14.26
N ARG A 23 16.44 10.91 -14.85
CA ARG A 23 15.57 11.21 -16.01
C ARG A 23 14.48 12.21 -15.69
N GLU A 24 13.86 12.09 -14.53
CA GLU A 24 12.80 13.00 -14.08
C GLU A 24 13.36 14.36 -13.67
N LEU A 25 14.49 14.38 -12.96
CA LEU A 25 15.24 15.60 -12.69
C LEU A 25 15.62 16.31 -14.00
N ALA A 26 16.12 15.57 -14.99
CA ALA A 26 16.50 16.09 -16.31
C ALA A 26 15.33 16.74 -17.05
N ARG A 27 14.15 16.12 -16.98
CA ARG A 27 12.91 16.69 -17.55
C ARG A 27 12.52 17.99 -16.86
N VAL A 28 12.51 18.04 -15.53
CA VAL A 28 12.04 19.22 -14.78
C VAL A 28 12.99 20.40 -14.91
N VAL A 29 14.30 20.16 -14.82
CA VAL A 29 15.29 21.23 -14.98
C VAL A 29 15.70 21.48 -16.44
N GLN A 30 15.01 20.81 -17.38
CA GLN A 30 15.17 20.93 -18.83
C GLN A 30 16.64 20.80 -19.29
N THR A 31 17.32 19.75 -18.84
CA THR A 31 18.70 19.48 -19.21
C THR A 31 18.94 18.00 -19.49
N SER A 32 20.17 17.63 -19.87
CA SER A 32 20.54 16.23 -20.11
C SER A 32 20.76 15.46 -18.80
N GLU A 33 20.51 14.14 -18.81
CA GLU A 33 20.84 13.28 -17.66
C GLU A 33 22.34 13.33 -17.29
N VAL A 34 23.22 13.58 -18.27
CA VAL A 34 24.66 13.75 -18.03
C VAL A 34 24.94 14.99 -17.20
N THR A 35 24.23 16.09 -17.47
CA THR A 35 24.31 17.34 -16.70
C THR A 35 23.77 17.14 -15.29
N VAL A 36 22.57 16.56 -15.16
CA VAL A 36 21.97 16.27 -13.84
C VAL A 36 22.87 15.35 -13.02
N ARG A 37 23.50 14.34 -13.64
CA ARG A 37 24.44 13.45 -12.94
C ARG A 37 25.61 14.22 -12.34
N ARG A 38 26.11 15.26 -13.02
CA ARG A 38 27.17 16.14 -12.49
C ARG A 38 26.64 16.99 -11.33
N ASP A 39 25.43 17.55 -11.45
CA ASP A 39 24.82 18.36 -10.39
C ASP A 39 24.54 17.55 -9.13
N VAL A 40 24.00 16.34 -9.28
CA VAL A 40 23.76 15.41 -8.18
C VAL A 40 25.07 14.98 -7.51
N ARG A 41 26.14 14.74 -8.28
CA ARG A 41 27.48 14.47 -7.72
C ARG A 41 28.02 15.64 -6.89
N ALA A 42 27.77 16.88 -7.32
CA ALA A 42 28.17 18.05 -6.56
C ALA A 42 27.39 18.14 -5.23
N LEU A 43 26.07 17.94 -5.28
CA LEU A 43 25.22 17.92 -4.08
C LEU A 43 25.56 16.75 -3.14
N GLU A 44 25.98 15.61 -3.68
CA GLU A 44 26.49 14.45 -2.94
C GLU A 44 27.82 14.76 -2.24
N ALA A 45 28.76 15.40 -2.93
CA ALA A 45 30.01 15.86 -2.32
C ALA A 45 29.80 16.89 -1.21
N GLU A 46 28.71 17.67 -1.29
CA GLU A 46 28.28 18.62 -0.26
C GLU A 46 27.49 17.94 0.88
N GLY A 47 27.25 16.62 0.81
CA GLY A 47 26.51 15.86 1.82
C GLY A 47 25.01 16.19 1.85
N LEU A 48 24.46 16.74 0.76
CA LEU A 48 23.06 17.19 0.69
C LEU A 48 22.13 16.16 0.02
N LEU A 49 22.68 15.20 -0.73
CA LEU A 49 21.99 14.09 -1.38
C LEU A 49 22.85 12.83 -1.36
N ASP A 50 22.23 11.65 -1.36
CA ASP A 50 22.90 10.37 -1.66
C ASP A 50 22.51 9.89 -3.06
N ARG A 51 23.47 9.33 -3.80
CA ARG A 51 23.15 8.66 -5.06
C ARG A 51 22.70 7.23 -4.83
N ARG A 52 21.63 6.83 -5.54
CA ARG A 52 21.23 5.42 -5.70
C ARG A 52 21.25 5.06 -7.19
N HIS A 53 21.15 3.78 -7.51
CA HIS A 53 21.17 3.31 -8.90
C HIS A 53 20.05 4.00 -9.70
N GLY A 54 20.42 4.95 -10.57
CA GLY A 54 19.50 5.71 -11.44
C GLY A 54 18.85 6.97 -10.85
N GLY A 55 19.20 7.41 -9.62
CA GLY A 55 18.53 8.57 -9.00
C GLY A 55 19.28 9.21 -7.82
N ALA A 56 18.62 10.17 -7.19
CA ALA A 56 19.09 10.89 -6.00
C ALA A 56 18.07 10.81 -4.85
N VAL A 57 18.56 10.65 -3.63
CA VAL A 57 17.77 10.59 -2.39
C VAL A 57 18.35 11.52 -1.33
N LEU A 58 17.63 11.78 -0.24
CA LEU A 58 18.19 12.53 0.90
C LEU A 58 19.19 11.68 1.69
N PRO A 59 20.28 12.27 2.23
CA PRO A 59 21.26 11.57 3.05
C PRO A 59 20.65 11.11 4.37
N GLY A 60 20.98 9.89 4.79
CA GLY A 60 20.68 9.38 6.14
C GLY A 60 19.19 9.18 6.49
N GLY A 61 18.27 9.21 5.51
CA GLY A 61 16.84 9.06 5.74
C GLY A 61 16.27 7.75 5.21
N PHE A 62 15.28 7.19 5.92
CA PHE A 62 14.35 6.21 5.34
C PHE A 62 13.92 6.70 3.96
N THR A 63 14.15 5.89 2.93
CA THR A 63 13.92 6.22 1.53
C THR A 63 12.50 6.77 1.38
N ARG A 64 12.32 8.06 1.11
CA ARG A 64 10.99 8.60 0.78
C ARG A 64 10.56 8.02 -0.57
N GLU A 65 9.27 7.77 -0.69
CA GLU A 65 8.67 6.99 -1.78
C GLU A 65 8.94 7.61 -3.17
N SER A 66 9.57 6.85 -4.08
CA SER A 66 9.73 7.29 -5.47
C SER A 66 8.37 7.46 -6.16
N GLY A 67 8.24 8.51 -6.97
CA GLY A 67 7.00 8.82 -7.67
C GLY A 67 6.56 7.75 -8.67
N PHE A 68 5.26 7.71 -8.97
CA PHE A 68 4.68 6.74 -9.90
C PHE A 68 5.40 6.60 -11.26
N PRO A 69 5.74 7.68 -12.01
CA PRO A 69 6.38 7.54 -13.32
C PRO A 69 7.74 6.84 -13.24
N GLN A 70 8.46 7.02 -12.14
CA GLN A 70 9.72 6.37 -11.91
C GLN A 70 9.52 4.87 -11.59
N LYS A 71 8.54 4.55 -10.75
CA LYS A 71 8.22 3.15 -10.41
C LYS A 71 7.66 2.37 -11.60
N SER A 72 6.92 2.99 -12.51
CA SER A 72 6.31 2.27 -13.65
C SER A 72 7.34 1.83 -14.70
N HIS A 73 8.48 2.51 -14.80
CA HIS A 73 9.54 2.16 -15.77
C HIS A 73 10.60 1.21 -15.22
N LEU A 74 10.80 1.18 -13.90
CA LEU A 74 11.71 0.22 -13.28
C LEU A 74 11.12 -1.19 -13.33
N SER A 75 11.94 -2.20 -13.58
CA SER A 75 11.60 -3.63 -13.48
C SER A 75 10.24 -4.01 -14.12
N SER A 76 9.98 -3.52 -15.33
CA SER A 76 8.68 -3.71 -15.99
C SER A 76 8.42 -5.17 -16.36
N ALA A 77 9.47 -5.95 -16.67
CA ALA A 77 9.35 -7.36 -17.03
C ALA A 77 9.04 -8.21 -15.79
N GLU A 78 9.74 -7.94 -14.70
CA GLU A 78 9.58 -8.56 -13.38
C GLU A 78 8.16 -8.32 -12.85
N LYS A 79 7.66 -7.08 -12.94
CA LYS A 79 6.28 -6.74 -12.55
C LYS A 79 5.23 -7.46 -13.38
N THR A 80 5.50 -7.64 -14.66
CA THR A 80 4.64 -8.38 -15.58
C THR A 80 4.59 -9.85 -15.16
N ALA A 81 5.74 -10.48 -14.93
CA ALA A 81 5.83 -11.87 -14.50
C ALA A 81 5.14 -12.10 -13.13
N ILE A 82 5.42 -11.24 -12.15
CA ILE A 82 4.78 -11.28 -10.82
C ILE A 82 3.26 -11.15 -10.94
N ALA A 83 2.79 -10.24 -11.79
CA ALA A 83 1.36 -10.05 -12.02
C ALA A 83 0.71 -11.26 -12.71
N ASP A 84 1.39 -11.94 -13.64
CA ASP A 84 0.91 -13.17 -14.28
C ASP A 84 0.75 -14.30 -13.24
N ALA A 85 1.79 -14.54 -12.43
CA ALA A 85 1.75 -15.54 -11.37
C ALA A 85 0.66 -15.24 -10.33
N ALA A 86 0.53 -13.97 -9.92
CA ALA A 86 -0.48 -13.55 -8.95
C ALA A 86 -1.91 -13.66 -9.50
N ALA A 87 -2.13 -13.42 -10.80
CA ALA A 87 -3.45 -13.57 -11.42
C ALA A 87 -3.95 -15.02 -11.39
N GLY A 88 -3.05 -16.00 -11.43
CA GLY A 88 -3.38 -17.43 -11.30
C GLY A 88 -3.92 -17.82 -9.92
N LEU A 89 -3.82 -16.95 -8.91
CA LEU A 89 -4.32 -17.18 -7.56
C LEU A 89 -5.78 -16.74 -7.37
N VAL A 90 -6.41 -16.17 -8.41
CA VAL A 90 -7.74 -15.58 -8.32
C VAL A 90 -8.75 -16.39 -9.13
N GLY A 91 -9.77 -16.92 -8.45
CA GLY A 91 -10.89 -17.61 -9.08
C GLY A 91 -11.98 -16.68 -9.60
N GLU A 92 -12.82 -17.23 -10.48
CA GLU A 92 -14.08 -16.60 -10.91
C GLU A 92 -15.03 -16.43 -9.71
N GLY A 93 -15.75 -15.31 -9.68
CA GLY A 93 -16.74 -15.03 -8.63
C GLY A 93 -16.15 -14.57 -7.30
N GLU A 94 -14.82 -14.45 -7.18
CA GLU A 94 -14.19 -14.02 -5.93
C GLU A 94 -14.34 -12.52 -5.66
N ALA A 95 -14.38 -12.17 -4.37
CA ALA A 95 -14.21 -10.80 -3.91
C ALA A 95 -12.80 -10.66 -3.31
N ILE A 96 -11.99 -9.75 -3.87
CA ILE A 96 -10.59 -9.52 -3.48
C ILE A 96 -10.32 -8.03 -3.23
N VAL A 97 -9.26 -7.77 -2.48
CA VAL A 97 -8.67 -6.44 -2.33
C VAL A 97 -7.40 -6.34 -3.16
N VAL A 98 -7.23 -5.22 -3.86
CA VAL A 98 -5.99 -4.90 -4.58
C VAL A 98 -5.52 -3.51 -4.15
N GLY A 99 -4.37 -3.46 -3.45
CA GLY A 99 -3.78 -2.21 -2.96
C GLY A 99 -3.12 -1.37 -4.05
N ALA A 100 -2.60 -0.21 -3.65
CA ALA A 100 -1.90 0.68 -4.56
C ALA A 100 -0.46 0.26 -4.86
N GLY A 101 -0.09 0.34 -6.14
CA GLY A 101 1.25 -0.02 -6.59
C GLY A 101 1.31 -0.22 -8.10
N THR A 102 2.51 -0.11 -8.66
CA THR A 102 2.72 -0.37 -10.10
C THR A 102 2.60 -1.86 -10.42
N THR A 103 3.03 -2.74 -9.50
CA THR A 103 2.88 -4.19 -9.66
C THR A 103 1.42 -4.62 -9.54
N THR A 104 0.67 -4.04 -8.60
CA THR A 104 -0.77 -4.31 -8.44
C THR A 104 -1.60 -3.73 -9.60
N GLN A 105 -1.16 -2.63 -10.21
CA GLN A 105 -1.74 -2.14 -11.47
C GLN A 105 -1.56 -3.16 -12.61
N GLU A 106 -0.39 -3.79 -12.74
CA GLU A 106 -0.19 -4.83 -13.76
C GLU A 106 -1.01 -6.09 -13.47
N LEU A 107 -1.22 -6.44 -12.19
CA LEU A 107 -2.17 -7.49 -11.80
C LEU A 107 -3.59 -7.13 -12.24
N ALA A 108 -4.05 -5.90 -11.97
CA ALA A 108 -5.38 -5.44 -12.33
C ALA A 108 -5.70 -5.62 -13.84
N ARG A 109 -4.70 -5.38 -14.71
CA ARG A 109 -4.87 -5.58 -16.18
C ARG A 109 -5.16 -7.03 -16.55
N ARG A 110 -4.64 -8.00 -15.80
CA ARG A 110 -4.91 -9.43 -16.00
C ARG A 110 -6.26 -9.84 -15.42
N LEU A 111 -6.58 -9.30 -14.24
CA LEU A 111 -7.86 -9.50 -13.57
C LEU A 111 -9.05 -9.01 -14.40
N ALA A 112 -8.86 -8.06 -15.32
CA ALA A 112 -9.89 -7.62 -16.26
C ALA A 112 -10.54 -8.75 -17.08
N ARG A 113 -9.87 -9.91 -17.18
CA ARG A 113 -10.35 -11.08 -17.92
C ARG A 113 -11.04 -12.12 -17.03
N VAL A 114 -10.99 -11.96 -15.71
CA VAL A 114 -11.60 -12.90 -14.75
C VAL A 114 -13.08 -12.52 -14.56
N PRO A 115 -14.02 -13.35 -15.02
CA PRO A 115 -15.44 -13.02 -14.90
C PRO A 115 -15.93 -13.08 -13.45
N GLY A 116 -16.96 -12.28 -13.15
CA GLY A 116 -17.65 -12.31 -11.86
C GLY A 116 -16.85 -11.78 -10.67
N LEU A 117 -15.69 -11.18 -10.92
CA LEU A 117 -14.80 -10.70 -9.87
C LEU A 117 -15.34 -9.41 -9.24
N THR A 118 -15.26 -9.28 -7.92
CA THR A 118 -15.41 -8.00 -7.22
C THR A 118 -14.04 -7.55 -6.70
N VAL A 119 -13.55 -6.41 -7.18
CA VAL A 119 -12.27 -5.83 -6.78
C VAL A 119 -12.49 -4.59 -5.93
N VAL A 120 -12.07 -4.67 -4.67
CA VAL A 120 -12.01 -3.53 -3.75
C VAL A 120 -10.63 -2.92 -3.83
N THR A 121 -10.52 -1.61 -4.09
CA THR A 121 -9.21 -0.97 -4.25
C THR A 121 -9.19 0.46 -3.73
N ASN A 122 -8.07 0.86 -3.13
CA ASN A 122 -7.77 2.27 -2.87
C ASN A 122 -6.95 2.93 -3.98
N SER A 123 -6.67 2.23 -5.08
CA SER A 123 -5.81 2.73 -6.14
C SER A 123 -6.61 3.22 -7.34
N LEU A 124 -6.40 4.48 -7.71
CA LEU A 124 -6.96 5.03 -8.95
C LEU A 124 -6.42 4.29 -10.18
N LEU A 125 -5.19 3.79 -10.12
CA LEU A 125 -4.54 3.09 -11.24
C LEU A 125 -5.13 1.68 -11.45
N VAL A 126 -5.40 0.97 -10.36
CA VAL A 126 -6.08 -0.34 -10.41
C VAL A 126 -7.50 -0.15 -10.94
N ALA A 127 -8.24 0.84 -10.40
CA ALA A 127 -9.58 1.14 -10.86
C ALA A 127 -9.61 1.53 -12.36
N GLN A 128 -8.64 2.35 -12.80
CA GLN A 128 -8.50 2.71 -14.21
C GLN A 128 -8.21 1.50 -15.10
N ALA A 129 -7.34 0.58 -14.66
CA ALA A 129 -7.03 -0.63 -15.40
C ALA A 129 -8.25 -1.55 -15.59
N LEU A 130 -9.21 -1.49 -14.65
CA LEU A 130 -10.44 -2.28 -14.65
C LEU A 130 -11.67 -1.51 -15.18
N ALA A 131 -11.55 -0.23 -15.51
CA ALA A 131 -12.70 0.63 -15.83
C ALA A 131 -13.53 0.17 -17.05
N HIS A 132 -12.94 -0.64 -17.93
CA HIS A 132 -13.60 -1.20 -19.11
C HIS A 132 -13.84 -2.71 -19.01
N ALA A 133 -13.57 -3.32 -17.84
CA ALA A 133 -13.79 -4.72 -17.59
C ALA A 133 -15.26 -4.97 -17.21
N ASN A 134 -16.12 -5.14 -18.21
CA ASN A 134 -17.59 -5.26 -18.04
C ASN A 134 -18.06 -6.45 -17.17
N ARG A 135 -17.16 -7.35 -16.77
CA ARG A 135 -17.44 -8.53 -15.94
C ARG A 135 -16.75 -8.47 -14.58
N VAL A 136 -16.17 -7.32 -14.22
CA VAL A 136 -15.52 -7.06 -12.94
C VAL A 136 -16.23 -5.88 -12.28
N GLU A 137 -16.75 -6.10 -11.08
CA GLU A 137 -17.25 -5.02 -10.24
C GLU A 137 -16.07 -4.36 -9.53
N VAL A 138 -15.95 -3.04 -9.60
CA VAL A 138 -14.87 -2.29 -8.95
C VAL A 138 -15.45 -1.41 -7.85
N VAL A 139 -15.07 -1.68 -6.61
CA VAL A 139 -15.42 -0.87 -5.44
C VAL A 139 -14.20 -0.06 -5.04
N MET A 140 -14.24 1.25 -5.25
CA MET A 140 -13.17 2.13 -4.81
C MET A 140 -13.39 2.61 -3.38
N THR A 141 -12.32 2.63 -2.57
CA THR A 141 -12.38 3.25 -1.25
C THR A 141 -12.65 4.75 -1.37
N GLY A 142 -13.22 5.36 -0.34
CA GLY A 142 -13.30 6.83 -0.24
C GLY A 142 -11.93 7.46 0.09
N GLY A 143 -11.94 8.75 0.46
CA GLY A 143 -10.77 9.43 1.04
C GLY A 143 -10.11 10.47 0.13
N THR A 144 -8.85 10.80 0.43
CA THR A 144 -8.07 11.84 -0.26
C THR A 144 -7.06 11.21 -1.21
N LEU A 145 -7.01 11.67 -2.46
CA LEU A 145 -6.03 11.21 -3.44
C LEU A 145 -4.62 11.75 -3.13
N ARG A 146 -3.67 10.84 -2.92
CA ARG A 146 -2.24 11.15 -2.97
C ARG A 146 -1.72 11.05 -4.40
N GLY A 147 -1.27 12.17 -4.94
CA GLY A 147 -0.71 12.23 -6.29
C GLY A 147 0.61 11.46 -6.48
N SER A 148 1.37 11.19 -5.42
CA SER A 148 2.68 10.53 -5.52
C SER A 148 2.59 9.08 -6.03
N ASN A 149 1.54 8.35 -5.62
CA ASN A 149 1.31 6.94 -5.97
C ASN A 149 -0.14 6.67 -6.44
N TYR A 150 -0.93 7.72 -6.64
CA TYR A 150 -2.34 7.65 -7.07
C TYR A 150 -3.22 6.75 -6.18
N ALA A 151 -2.94 6.76 -4.86
CA ALA A 151 -3.71 6.04 -3.85
C ALA A 151 -4.66 6.98 -3.09
N LEU A 152 -5.85 6.49 -2.75
CA LEU A 152 -6.81 7.11 -1.85
C LEU A 152 -6.43 6.75 -0.41
N VAL A 153 -6.30 7.78 0.42
CA VAL A 153 -5.84 7.65 1.81
C VAL A 153 -6.69 8.45 2.80
N GLY A 154 -6.46 8.19 4.09
CA GLY A 154 -7.10 8.89 5.20
C GLY A 154 -8.35 8.17 5.71
N SER A 155 -9.00 8.76 6.71
CA SER A 155 -10.10 8.13 7.45
C SER A 155 -11.26 7.67 6.58
N GLY A 156 -11.60 8.41 5.51
CA GLY A 156 -12.65 7.99 4.56
C GLY A 156 -12.32 6.70 3.82
N ALA A 157 -11.03 6.48 3.49
CA ALA A 157 -10.58 5.23 2.89
C ALA A 157 -10.66 4.08 3.91
N GLU A 158 -10.14 4.30 5.12
CA GLU A 158 -10.14 3.31 6.19
C GLU A 158 -11.55 2.90 6.61
N GLN A 159 -12.48 3.85 6.73
CA GLN A 159 -13.88 3.60 7.08
C GLN A 159 -14.61 2.79 6.01
N SER A 160 -14.33 3.03 4.72
CA SER A 160 -14.94 2.25 3.63
C SER A 160 -14.54 0.78 3.62
N LEU A 161 -13.46 0.42 4.33
CA LEU A 161 -12.99 -0.96 4.48
C LEU A 161 -13.56 -1.65 5.72
N GLN A 162 -14.23 -0.92 6.62
CA GLN A 162 -14.80 -1.51 7.83
C GLN A 162 -15.98 -2.42 7.51
N GLY A 163 -15.99 -3.62 8.10
CA GLY A 163 -17.04 -4.62 7.88
C GLY A 163 -16.89 -5.39 6.56
N LEU A 164 -15.91 -5.05 5.73
CA LEU A 164 -15.60 -5.78 4.51
C LEU A 164 -14.89 -7.11 4.84
N ARG A 165 -15.24 -8.16 4.09
CA ARG A 165 -14.55 -9.45 4.12
C ARG A 165 -14.31 -9.92 2.69
N VAL A 166 -13.05 -10.17 2.36
CA VAL A 166 -12.61 -10.67 1.05
C VAL A 166 -11.73 -11.91 1.21
N SER A 167 -11.61 -12.71 0.16
CA SER A 167 -10.75 -13.90 0.18
C SER A 167 -9.28 -13.49 0.35
N ARG A 168 -8.82 -12.53 -0.46
CA ARG A 168 -7.39 -12.17 -0.54
C ARG A 168 -7.17 -10.67 -0.64
N ALA A 169 -6.07 -10.19 -0.05
CA ALA A 169 -5.51 -8.87 -0.30
C ALA A 169 -4.19 -9.00 -1.06
N PHE A 170 -4.11 -8.35 -2.23
CA PHE A 170 -2.88 -8.21 -3.00
C PHE A 170 -2.26 -6.85 -2.72
N LEU A 171 -1.12 -6.84 -2.03
CA LEU A 171 -0.45 -5.61 -1.60
C LEU A 171 0.96 -5.51 -2.15
N SER A 172 1.43 -4.29 -2.39
CA SER A 172 2.82 -4.03 -2.74
C SER A 172 3.35 -2.91 -1.86
N GLY A 173 4.62 -3.01 -1.47
CA GLY A 173 5.28 -2.06 -0.59
C GLY A 173 6.46 -1.37 -1.26
N SER A 174 7.20 -0.62 -0.45
CA SER A 174 8.49 -0.04 -0.82
C SER A 174 9.68 -0.85 -0.29
N GLY A 175 9.43 -1.82 0.60
CA GLY A 175 10.42 -2.75 1.11
C GLY A 175 9.75 -3.94 1.80
N LEU A 176 10.46 -5.07 1.85
CA LEU A 176 10.06 -6.29 2.52
C LEU A 176 11.29 -6.94 3.15
N THR A 177 11.21 -7.23 4.45
CA THR A 177 12.21 -8.04 5.16
C THR A 177 11.53 -9.16 5.92
N ALA A 178 12.21 -10.28 6.16
CA ALA A 178 11.69 -11.36 6.98
C ALA A 178 11.49 -10.93 8.45
N GLU A 179 12.32 -10.02 8.95
CA GLU A 179 12.23 -9.52 10.33
C GLU A 179 10.98 -8.66 10.55
N ARG A 180 10.66 -7.77 9.62
CA ARG A 180 9.65 -6.71 9.83
C ARG A 180 8.45 -6.83 8.90
N GLY A 181 8.53 -7.60 7.83
CA GLY A 181 7.46 -7.72 6.85
C GLY A 181 7.40 -6.54 5.89
N LEU A 182 6.23 -6.31 5.30
CA LEU A 182 6.03 -5.28 4.29
C LEU A 182 6.07 -3.89 4.92
N SER A 183 6.75 -2.95 4.27
CA SER A 183 6.85 -1.56 4.72
C SER A 183 6.66 -0.55 3.59
N THR A 184 6.25 0.66 3.98
CA THR A 184 6.17 1.83 3.11
C THR A 184 6.67 3.08 3.82
N SER A 185 7.03 4.10 3.05
CA SER A 185 7.61 5.36 3.57
C SER A 185 6.56 6.38 4.00
N ASN A 186 5.27 6.05 3.86
CA ASN A 186 4.17 6.96 4.11
C ASN A 186 3.18 6.42 5.15
N MET A 187 2.97 7.17 6.24
CA MET A 187 2.06 6.78 7.31
C MET A 187 0.61 6.62 6.84
N LEU A 188 0.12 7.48 5.93
CA LEU A 188 -1.27 7.39 5.46
C LEU A 188 -1.49 6.18 4.55
N SER A 189 -0.53 5.89 3.67
CA SER A 189 -0.55 4.65 2.88
C SER A 189 -0.51 3.42 3.81
N ALA A 190 0.38 3.44 4.81
CA ALA A 190 0.51 2.35 5.76
C ALA A 190 -0.79 2.10 6.56
N SER A 191 -1.50 3.17 6.94
CA SER A 191 -2.78 3.07 7.65
C SER A 191 -3.85 2.37 6.80
N VAL A 192 -3.96 2.75 5.52
CA VAL A 192 -4.91 2.11 4.60
C VAL A 192 -4.49 0.67 4.28
N ASP A 193 -3.20 0.40 4.03
CA ASP A 193 -2.72 -0.96 3.77
C ASP A 193 -3.03 -1.91 4.93
N ARG A 194 -2.90 -1.44 6.18
CA ARG A 194 -3.32 -2.21 7.36
C ARG A 194 -4.82 -2.48 7.36
N ALA A 195 -5.65 -1.49 7.00
CA ALA A 195 -7.10 -1.68 6.89
C ALA A 195 -7.45 -2.69 5.78
N LEU A 196 -6.74 -2.66 4.64
CA LEU A 196 -6.86 -3.63 3.55
C LEU A 196 -6.51 -5.05 4.04
N VAL A 197 -5.41 -5.20 4.80
CA VAL A 197 -5.04 -6.48 5.44
C VAL A 197 -6.13 -6.99 6.36
N GLN A 198 -6.71 -6.15 7.22
CA GLN A 198 -7.74 -6.57 8.18
C GLN A 198 -9.02 -7.09 7.51
N ALA A 199 -9.28 -6.68 6.27
CA ALA A 199 -10.45 -7.10 5.51
C ALA A 199 -10.27 -8.47 4.83
N ALA A 200 -9.04 -8.96 4.67
CA ALA A 200 -8.74 -10.18 3.91
C ALA A 200 -8.47 -11.40 4.80
N ALA A 201 -8.79 -12.59 4.28
CA ALA A 201 -8.44 -13.86 4.90
C ALA A 201 -6.97 -14.25 4.62
N GLU A 202 -6.49 -13.97 3.41
CA GLU A 202 -5.09 -14.20 2.99
C GLU A 202 -4.45 -12.88 2.52
N VAL A 203 -3.16 -12.71 2.80
CA VAL A 203 -2.38 -11.54 2.38
C VAL A 203 -1.27 -11.98 1.45
N VAL A 204 -1.42 -11.61 0.17
CA VAL A 204 -0.45 -11.88 -0.88
C VAL A 204 0.37 -10.62 -1.12
N VAL A 205 1.66 -10.70 -0.83
CA VAL A 205 2.62 -9.62 -1.10
C VAL A 205 3.19 -9.78 -2.50
N LEU A 206 3.15 -8.71 -3.29
CA LEU A 206 3.75 -8.61 -4.61
C LEU A 206 4.97 -7.70 -4.52
N ALA A 207 6.17 -8.27 -4.61
CA ALA A 207 7.42 -7.53 -4.51
C ALA A 207 8.42 -8.07 -5.53
N ASP A 208 9.08 -7.17 -6.26
CA ASP A 208 10.24 -7.57 -7.06
C ASP A 208 11.48 -7.70 -6.16
N HIS A 209 12.51 -8.39 -6.64
CA HIS A 209 13.75 -8.66 -5.89
C HIS A 209 14.38 -7.38 -5.33
N THR A 210 14.20 -6.22 -6.00
CA THR A 210 14.80 -4.96 -5.55
C THR A 210 14.23 -4.45 -4.23
N LYS A 211 13.03 -4.92 -3.85
CA LYS A 211 12.37 -4.58 -2.58
C LYS A 211 12.72 -5.53 -1.43
N LEU A 212 13.30 -6.69 -1.74
CA LEU A 212 13.68 -7.70 -0.75
C LEU A 212 14.94 -7.24 0.00
N GLY A 213 14.87 -7.28 1.33
CA GLY A 213 15.92 -6.77 2.22
C GLY A 213 15.96 -5.24 2.32
N ALA A 214 14.96 -4.55 1.76
CA ALA A 214 14.77 -3.12 1.97
C ALA A 214 13.77 -2.89 3.09
N ASP A 215 14.11 -1.98 4.02
CA ASP A 215 13.20 -1.53 5.07
C ASP A 215 12.90 -0.03 4.94
N THR A 216 11.65 0.34 5.19
CA THR A 216 11.15 1.72 5.08
C THR A 216 10.36 2.12 6.31
N MET A 217 10.07 3.42 6.46
CA MET A 217 9.70 4.00 7.76
C MET A 217 8.52 3.32 8.48
N PHE A 218 7.46 2.92 7.76
CA PHE A 218 6.23 2.40 8.36
C PHE A 218 5.95 0.96 7.91
N GLN A 219 5.94 0.02 8.85
CA GLN A 219 5.45 -1.35 8.62
C GLN A 219 3.96 -1.32 8.26
N THR A 220 3.58 -2.01 7.19
CA THR A 220 2.20 -2.15 6.73
C THR A 220 1.65 -3.53 7.04
N VAL A 221 2.45 -4.58 6.81
CA VAL A 221 2.07 -5.97 7.06
C VAL A 221 3.20 -6.65 7.83
N PRO A 222 3.01 -7.04 9.11
CA PRO A 222 4.00 -7.85 9.81
C PRO A 222 4.14 -9.22 9.13
N THR A 223 5.33 -9.83 9.21
CA THR A 223 5.66 -11.07 8.48
C THR A 223 4.67 -12.19 8.80
N GLU A 224 4.29 -12.37 10.07
CA GLU A 224 3.29 -13.36 10.49
C GLU A 224 1.89 -13.23 9.87
N LEU A 225 1.56 -12.10 9.25
CA LEU A 225 0.30 -11.93 8.51
C LEU A 225 0.46 -12.14 7.00
N VAL A 226 1.68 -12.25 6.48
CA VAL A 226 1.94 -12.52 5.07
C VAL A 226 1.71 -14.01 4.82
N THR A 227 0.71 -14.35 4.00
CA THR A 227 0.44 -15.76 3.66
C THR A 227 1.28 -16.22 2.48
N ARG A 228 1.49 -15.33 1.49
CA ARG A 228 2.27 -15.63 0.29
C ARG A 228 3.09 -14.43 -0.17
N LEU A 229 4.30 -14.68 -0.65
CA LEU A 229 5.10 -13.75 -1.46
C LEU A 229 5.11 -14.22 -2.91
N VAL A 230 4.75 -13.33 -3.83
CA VAL A 230 5.01 -13.50 -5.27
C VAL A 230 6.11 -12.53 -5.68
N THR A 231 7.24 -13.07 -6.14
CA THR A 231 8.43 -12.32 -6.54
C THR A 231 9.01 -12.86 -7.83
N ASP A 232 9.78 -12.05 -8.56
CA ASP A 232 10.59 -12.53 -9.67
C ASP A 232 11.83 -13.28 -9.16
N GLU A 233 12.47 -14.05 -10.05
CA GLU A 233 13.74 -14.70 -9.76
C GLU A 233 14.84 -13.65 -9.56
N PRO A 234 15.46 -13.58 -8.37
CA PRO A 234 16.53 -12.62 -8.13
C PRO A 234 17.72 -12.90 -9.04
N PRO A 235 18.44 -11.86 -9.51
CA PRO A 235 19.70 -12.07 -10.21
C PRO A 235 20.68 -12.88 -9.34
N PRO A 236 21.49 -13.80 -9.89
CA PRO A 236 22.36 -14.69 -9.11
C PRO A 236 23.30 -13.99 -8.13
N GLN A 237 23.68 -12.74 -8.43
CA GLN A 237 24.53 -11.90 -7.59
C GLN A 237 23.78 -11.16 -6.45
N ASP A 238 22.45 -11.20 -6.40
CA ASP A 238 21.65 -10.56 -5.33
C ASP A 238 21.43 -11.54 -4.16
N GLU A 239 22.52 -11.83 -3.45
CA GLU A 239 22.50 -12.72 -2.27
C GLU A 239 21.53 -12.22 -1.18
N ARG A 240 21.34 -10.89 -1.09
CA ARG A 240 20.41 -10.30 -0.13
C ARG A 240 18.97 -10.70 -0.43
N ALA A 241 18.54 -10.56 -1.68
CA ALA A 241 17.19 -10.95 -2.07
C ALA A 241 16.96 -12.45 -1.84
N ALA A 242 17.92 -13.30 -2.21
CA ALA A 242 17.85 -14.74 -1.99
C ALA A 242 17.75 -15.10 -0.50
N ALA A 243 18.56 -14.48 0.36
CA ALA A 243 18.52 -14.70 1.81
C ALA A 243 17.18 -14.31 2.43
N GLU A 244 16.58 -13.21 1.98
CA GLU A 244 15.28 -12.74 2.47
C GLU A 244 14.14 -13.66 2.03
N ILE A 245 14.18 -14.19 0.80
CA ILE A 245 13.21 -15.21 0.35
C ILE A 245 13.29 -16.44 1.25
N GLN A 246 14.50 -16.93 1.51
CA GLN A 246 14.69 -18.10 2.38
C GLN A 246 14.18 -17.82 3.80
N ALA A 247 14.53 -16.68 4.38
CA ALA A 247 14.10 -16.31 5.73
C ALA A 247 12.58 -16.15 5.85
N LEU A 248 11.90 -15.65 4.81
CA LEU A 248 10.44 -15.61 4.74
C LEU A 248 9.84 -17.02 4.67
N ALA A 249 10.42 -17.90 3.85
CA ALA A 249 9.99 -19.29 3.75
C ALA A 249 10.14 -20.04 5.08
N ASP A 250 11.24 -19.82 5.80
CA ASP A 250 11.51 -20.40 7.13
C ASP A 250 10.47 -19.95 8.18
N GLN A 251 9.84 -18.78 7.98
CA GLN A 251 8.74 -18.28 8.81
C GLN A 251 7.35 -18.76 8.35
N GLY A 252 7.29 -19.62 7.34
CA GLY A 252 6.06 -20.21 6.83
C GLY A 252 5.31 -19.37 5.79
N VAL A 253 5.96 -18.36 5.20
CA VAL A 253 5.41 -17.63 4.05
C VAL A 253 5.54 -18.51 2.80
N GLU A 254 4.46 -18.69 2.07
CA GLU A 254 4.51 -19.43 0.82
C GLU A 254 5.18 -18.59 -0.28
N ILE A 255 6.20 -19.13 -0.94
CA ILE A 255 6.96 -18.41 -1.97
C ILE A 255 6.51 -18.85 -3.36
N THR A 256 6.27 -17.88 -4.24
CA THR A 256 6.01 -18.09 -5.66
C THR A 256 6.99 -17.28 -6.48
N LEU A 257 7.89 -17.97 -7.20
CA LEU A 257 8.83 -17.35 -8.12
C LEU A 257 8.17 -17.20 -9.50
N ALA A 258 8.22 -15.99 -10.04
CA ALA A 258 7.67 -15.63 -11.32
C ALA A 258 8.76 -15.59 -12.40
N GLY A 259 8.47 -16.19 -13.57
CA GLY A 259 9.37 -16.14 -14.74
C GLY A 259 10.25 -17.37 -14.96
N GLY A 260 10.13 -18.43 -14.14
CA GLY A 260 10.75 -19.72 -14.47
C GLY A 260 10.04 -20.39 -15.65
N ASP A 261 10.81 -20.98 -16.57
CA ASP A 261 10.27 -21.81 -17.65
C ASP A 261 9.34 -22.87 -17.04
N THR A 262 8.05 -22.77 -17.38
CA THR A 262 7.11 -23.84 -17.11
C THR A 262 7.39 -24.99 -18.08
N ASP A 263 8.39 -25.82 -17.75
CA ASP A 263 8.56 -27.13 -18.37
C ASP A 263 8.24 -28.24 -17.36
N THR A 264 7.07 -28.83 -17.61
CA THR A 264 6.52 -30.10 -17.16
C THR A 264 7.33 -30.96 -16.17
N THR A 265 6.75 -31.23 -15.00
CA THR A 265 6.57 -32.61 -14.48
C THR A 265 5.39 -32.67 -13.49
N SER A 266 4.23 -33.12 -13.97
CA SER A 266 3.34 -34.09 -13.29
C SER A 266 2.04 -34.27 -14.08
N SER A 267 2.10 -35.09 -15.13
CA SER A 267 0.91 -35.81 -15.57
C SER A 267 0.63 -36.93 -14.57
N GLY A 268 -0.33 -36.70 -13.68
CA GLY A 268 -0.81 -37.69 -12.74
C GLY A 268 -2.08 -37.19 -12.10
N ALA A 269 -3.21 -37.33 -12.81
CA ALA A 269 -4.52 -37.15 -12.20
C ALA A 269 -4.71 -38.19 -11.07
N PRO A 270 -5.29 -37.77 -9.94
CA PRO A 270 -6.52 -38.43 -9.50
C PRO A 270 -7.64 -37.41 -9.21
N GLY A 271 -8.88 -37.90 -9.27
CA GLY A 271 -10.13 -37.15 -9.30
C GLY A 271 -10.50 -36.35 -8.03
N PRO A 272 -11.71 -35.75 -8.01
CA PRO A 272 -12.06 -34.71 -7.07
C PRO A 272 -12.56 -35.32 -5.77
N GLU A 273 -11.76 -35.21 -4.71
CA GLU A 273 -12.25 -35.31 -3.34
C GLU A 273 -11.19 -34.68 -2.42
N HIS A 274 -11.45 -33.48 -1.91
CA HIS A 274 -10.98 -33.09 -0.57
C HIS A 274 -11.86 -31.98 0.02
N ALA A 275 -12.42 -32.33 1.17
CA ALA A 275 -13.20 -31.50 2.07
C ALA A 275 -12.40 -30.28 2.58
N PRO A 276 -13.07 -29.19 3.00
CA PRO A 276 -12.39 -28.01 3.50
C PRO A 276 -11.63 -28.31 4.80
N PRO A 277 -10.45 -27.71 5.03
CA PRO A 277 -9.70 -27.90 6.26
C PRO A 277 -10.47 -27.30 7.45
N SER A 278 -10.47 -28.07 8.54
CA SER A 278 -11.05 -27.74 9.84
C SER A 278 -10.46 -26.46 10.42
N GLY A 279 -11.33 -25.70 11.09
CA GLY A 279 -11.13 -24.28 11.36
C GLY A 279 -9.97 -23.96 12.29
N ARG A 280 -9.17 -22.98 11.89
CA ARG A 280 -8.43 -22.14 12.83
C ARG A 280 -9.43 -21.27 13.60
N ALA A 281 -9.21 -21.17 14.91
CA ALA A 281 -10.11 -20.53 15.86
C ALA A 281 -10.51 -19.11 15.41
N ARG A 282 -11.82 -18.87 15.40
CA ARG A 282 -12.46 -17.57 15.17
C ARG A 282 -11.84 -16.54 16.13
N ARG A 283 -11.15 -15.53 15.61
CA ARG A 283 -10.87 -14.31 16.38
C ARG A 283 -12.12 -13.44 16.35
N GLU A 284 -12.92 -13.52 17.41
CA GLU A 284 -13.93 -12.51 17.69
C GLU A 284 -13.24 -11.19 18.02
N MET A 285 -13.34 -10.21 17.12
CA MET A 285 -13.05 -8.82 17.46
C MET A 285 -14.30 -8.18 18.05
N PRO A 286 -14.23 -7.56 19.25
CA PRO A 286 -15.36 -6.83 19.79
C PRO A 286 -15.59 -5.55 18.98
N LEU A 287 -16.84 -5.37 18.53
CA LEU A 287 -17.32 -4.13 17.92
C LEU A 287 -17.24 -2.96 18.94
N PRO A 288 -16.86 -1.74 18.54
CA PRO A 288 -16.85 -0.58 19.44
C PRO A 288 -18.27 -0.27 19.97
N GLY A 289 -18.38 -0.19 21.29
CA GLY A 289 -19.64 -0.26 22.03
C GLY A 289 -20.61 0.90 21.86
N GLN A 290 -21.89 0.55 21.84
CA GLN A 290 -22.99 1.44 22.19
C GLN A 290 -22.93 1.74 23.70
N ARG A 291 -22.94 3.04 24.06
CA ARG A 291 -23.05 3.50 25.45
C ARG A 291 -24.34 2.98 26.07
N ARG A 292 -24.23 2.08 27.05
CA ARG A 292 -25.32 1.75 27.98
C ARG A 292 -25.47 2.86 29.00
N THR A 293 -26.59 3.58 28.92
CA THR A 293 -27.16 4.33 30.04
C THR A 293 -27.73 3.33 31.05
N GLN A 294 -27.21 3.29 32.26
CA GLN A 294 -27.90 2.68 33.40
C GLN A 294 -27.90 3.64 34.59
N ASN A 295 -29.12 4.03 34.96
CA ASN A 295 -29.51 4.70 36.18
C ASN A 295 -29.59 3.70 37.35
N GLY A 296 -29.26 4.17 38.55
CA GLY A 296 -29.47 3.54 39.87
C GLY A 296 -28.29 3.88 40.80
N GLY A 297 -28.34 4.92 41.66
CA GLY A 297 -29.09 4.99 42.94
C GLY A 297 -28.35 4.15 43.99
N LEU A 298 -27.84 4.60 45.15
CA LEU A 298 -28.07 5.68 46.13
C LEU A 298 -26.67 5.97 46.78
N GLY A 299 -26.29 7.08 47.40
CA GLY A 299 -26.96 8.10 48.18
C GLY A 299 -26.06 8.40 49.39
N GLN A 300 -25.54 9.64 49.54
CA GLN A 300 -25.19 10.21 50.85
C GLN A 300 -24.94 11.72 50.76
N GLN A 301 -25.83 12.45 51.43
CA GLN A 301 -25.65 13.68 52.22
C GLN A 301 -24.59 14.71 51.81
N LEU A 302 -25.04 15.95 51.60
CA LEU A 302 -24.78 17.05 52.54
C LEU A 302 -25.68 18.26 52.24
N ARG A 303 -26.08 18.92 53.33
CA ARG A 303 -27.04 20.03 53.44
C ARG A 303 -26.50 21.33 52.84
N GLY A 304 -27.41 22.24 52.44
CA GLY A 304 -27.08 23.67 52.39
C GLY A 304 -27.98 24.54 51.52
N ALA A 305 -29.09 24.99 52.11
CA ALA A 305 -29.76 26.30 51.97
C ALA A 305 -29.73 27.11 50.65
N ALA A 306 -30.93 27.60 50.30
CA ALA A 306 -31.28 28.98 49.92
C ALA A 306 -32.08 29.11 48.61
N VAL A 307 -33.20 29.80 48.77
CA VAL A 307 -34.33 30.06 47.87
C VAL A 307 -34.04 31.30 47.00
N LEU A 308 -34.86 31.46 45.94
CA LEU A 308 -35.21 32.70 45.19
C LEU A 308 -34.33 32.95 43.95
N ALA A 309 -34.82 33.27 42.74
CA ALA A 309 -36.15 33.53 42.20
C ALA A 309 -36.06 33.47 40.64
N ASP A 310 -37.18 33.18 39.97
CA ASP A 310 -37.43 33.49 38.56
C ASP A 310 -38.27 34.80 38.54
N PRO A 311 -38.15 35.70 37.55
CA PRO A 311 -38.91 35.53 36.30
C PRO A 311 -38.24 36.07 35.02
N GLY A 312 -38.36 35.32 33.93
CA GLY A 312 -38.96 35.85 32.69
C GLY A 312 -38.09 35.98 31.42
N PRO A 313 -38.72 36.06 30.22
CA PRO A 313 -38.19 35.49 29.00
C PRO A 313 -37.86 36.53 27.91
N GLU A 314 -36.77 36.34 27.16
CA GLU A 314 -36.59 37.03 25.87
C GLU A 314 -35.97 36.16 24.78
N ARG A 315 -36.50 36.38 23.57
CA ARG A 315 -36.32 35.65 22.31
C ARG A 315 -35.13 36.22 21.52
N ALA A 316 -34.39 35.38 20.80
CA ALA A 316 -33.86 35.62 19.43
C ALA A 316 -32.99 34.42 18.99
N ARG A 317 -33.48 33.53 18.12
CA ARG A 317 -33.42 33.53 16.63
C ARG A 317 -32.02 33.39 16.01
N VAL A 318 -31.87 32.20 15.43
CA VAL A 318 -30.97 31.71 14.36
C VAL A 318 -30.81 32.71 13.21
N ALA A 319 -29.58 32.87 12.71
CA ALA A 319 -29.30 33.48 11.41
C ALA A 319 -28.42 32.54 10.56
N ASP A 320 -29.04 32.10 9.47
CA ASP A 320 -28.51 31.40 8.30
C ASP A 320 -27.73 32.40 7.43
N LEU A 321 -26.58 32.01 6.88
CA LEU A 321 -25.77 32.83 5.97
C LEU A 321 -25.37 32.01 4.74
N ARG A 322 -26.18 32.14 3.69
CA ARG A 322 -25.86 31.80 2.30
C ARG A 322 -25.44 33.04 1.52
N ARG A 323 -24.36 32.85 0.76
CA ARG A 323 -23.93 33.51 -0.50
C ARG A 323 -23.45 34.97 -0.46
N ARG A 324 -22.19 35.14 -0.89
CA ARG A 324 -21.88 35.79 -2.17
C ARG A 324 -20.91 34.91 -2.96
#